data_AF-A0A1Y4R5T8-F1
#
_entry.id   AF-A0A1Y4R5T8-F1
#
_cell.length_a   1.000
_cell.length_b   1.000
_cell.length_c   1.000
_cell.angle_alpha   90.00
_cell.angle_beta   90.00
_cell.angle_gamma   90.00
#
_symmetry.space_group_name_H-M   'P 1'
#
loop_
_entity.id
_entity.type
_entity.pdbx_description
1 polymer ?
#
loop_
_entity_poly.entity_id
_entity_poly.type
_entity_poly.pdbx_seq_one_letter_code
_entity_poly.pdbx_strand_id
1 'polypeptide(L)'
;MGRIWMPGGGGGADLDVVTAGASNVEAGKVIVGPDGEPLTGILTNLSQNPDTQYADGNTTPVIKGDAAFVQSNTDGVKRALIRYDGSSVRGKAIIQPNTLIGIPQAEMAAAGSLTAEKLAQGQSAFGLTGTYKGLGNAAAADVRKGKTFSTASLSNATGTMAEKGAATYTPKTTAQTIAANQYLTGVQTIAGDANLVAANIKKNVTIFGVKGTWEGYVANALDLYYRGVNSAGFSQVSGSYGTASFQTDQIKYTDVSSASLYGCLLSSVSYNLTGYTGVAIRLRATDTIVEMDRSR
;
A
#
# COMPACT_ATOMS: atom_id res chain seq x y z
N MET A 1 -77.79 45.62 55.90
CA MET A 1 -77.80 46.84 55.06
C MET A 1 -76.38 47.08 54.57
N GLY A 2 -75.98 46.46 53.45
CA GLY A 2 -74.70 46.80 52.82
C GLY A 2 -74.84 48.18 52.18
N ARG A 3 -74.01 49.15 52.59
CA ARG A 3 -73.93 50.44 51.91
C ARG A 3 -73.26 50.20 50.55
N ILE A 4 -74.04 50.26 49.47
CA ILE A 4 -73.53 50.35 48.11
C ILE A 4 -73.12 51.80 47.86
N TRP A 5 -71.87 51.98 47.44
CA TRP A 5 -71.38 53.26 46.94
C TRP A 5 -71.86 53.41 45.50
N MET A 6 -72.68 54.43 45.23
CA MET A 6 -72.99 54.88 43.87
C MET A 6 -72.04 56.04 43.54
N PRO A 7 -70.96 55.83 42.78
CA PRO A 7 -70.15 56.94 42.29
C PRO A 7 -71.03 57.85 41.42
N GLY A 8 -71.00 59.16 41.69
CA GLY A 8 -71.73 60.17 40.94
C GLY A 8 -71.31 60.19 39.47
N GLY A 9 -72.30 60.34 38.59
CA GLY A 9 -72.20 60.08 37.16
C GLY A 9 -71.12 60.85 36.39
N GLY A 10 -70.56 60.13 35.41
CA GLY A 10 -69.74 60.65 34.31
C GLY A 10 -69.35 59.50 33.39
N GLY A 11 -69.98 59.42 32.22
CA GLY A 11 -69.62 58.50 31.12
C GLY A 11 -70.10 57.06 31.34
N GLY A 12 -70.92 56.53 30.42
CA GLY A 12 -71.26 55.11 30.42
C GLY A 12 -69.99 54.27 30.43
N ALA A 13 -69.98 53.17 31.19
CA ALA A 13 -68.87 52.25 31.25
C ALA A 13 -68.36 51.99 29.84
N ASP A 14 -67.19 52.54 29.53
CA ASP A 14 -66.40 52.13 28.40
C ASP A 14 -66.01 50.69 28.71
N LEU A 15 -66.85 49.77 28.28
CA LEU A 15 -66.40 48.43 27.97
C LEU A 15 -65.46 48.62 26.79
N ASP A 16 -64.21 48.99 27.09
CA ASP A 16 -63.11 48.99 26.16
C ASP A 16 -63.17 47.67 25.40
N VAL A 17 -62.88 47.70 24.11
CA VAL A 17 -62.96 46.50 23.28
C VAL A 17 -62.01 45.44 23.83
N VAL A 18 -62.54 44.45 24.56
CA VAL A 18 -61.77 43.32 25.07
C VAL A 18 -61.63 42.30 23.95
N THR A 19 -60.45 42.26 23.33
CA THR A 19 -60.12 41.28 22.28
C THR A 19 -59.56 39.96 22.84
N ALA A 20 -59.31 39.89 24.15
CA ALA A 20 -58.73 38.73 24.81
C ALA A 20 -59.82 37.68 25.12
N GLY A 21 -59.67 36.47 24.60
CA GLY A 21 -60.45 35.32 25.03
C GLY A 21 -59.83 34.62 26.24
N ALA A 22 -60.52 33.64 26.81
CA ALA A 22 -60.01 32.83 27.92
C ALA A 22 -58.64 32.18 27.60
N SER A 23 -58.39 31.82 26.32
CA SER A 23 -57.11 31.25 25.86
C SER A 23 -55.96 32.26 25.74
N ASN A 24 -56.21 33.55 26.00
CA ASN A 24 -55.20 34.60 26.06
C ASN A 24 -54.87 35.02 27.50
N VAL A 25 -55.64 34.56 28.48
CA VAL A 25 -55.49 34.88 29.90
C VAL A 25 -54.91 33.67 30.62
N GLU A 26 -53.85 33.88 31.40
CA GLU A 26 -53.18 32.81 32.15
C GLU A 26 -54.17 32.04 33.04
N ALA A 27 -54.00 30.72 33.12
CA ALA A 27 -54.88 29.83 33.87
C ALA A 27 -55.08 30.32 35.32
N GLY A 28 -56.34 30.44 35.74
CA GLY A 28 -56.72 30.90 37.08
C GLY A 28 -56.71 32.42 37.29
N LYS A 29 -56.31 33.22 36.29
CA LYS A 29 -56.54 34.67 36.28
C LYS A 29 -57.92 34.98 35.70
N VAL A 30 -58.51 36.11 36.07
CA VAL A 30 -59.85 36.53 35.62
C VAL A 30 -59.79 37.96 35.09
N ILE A 31 -60.44 38.21 33.96
CA ILE A 31 -60.67 39.55 33.41
C ILE A 31 -62.17 39.80 33.27
N VAL A 32 -62.56 41.04 32.99
CA VAL A 32 -63.93 41.36 32.57
C VAL A 32 -64.05 41.05 31.08
N GLY A 33 -65.01 40.21 30.70
CA GLY A 33 -65.29 39.80 29.33
C GLY A 33 -66.04 40.88 28.55
N PRO A 34 -66.17 40.71 27.22
CA PRO A 34 -66.85 41.66 26.34
C PRO A 34 -68.37 41.79 26.61
N ASP A 35 -68.95 40.84 27.32
CA ASP A 35 -70.32 40.83 27.83
C ASP A 35 -70.44 41.47 29.23
N GLY A 36 -69.33 41.93 29.82
CA GLY A 36 -69.28 42.45 31.18
C GLY A 36 -69.16 41.37 32.25
N GLU A 37 -69.13 40.08 31.89
CA GLU A 37 -69.06 38.97 32.83
C GLU A 37 -67.60 38.53 33.08
N PRO A 38 -67.30 37.90 34.24
CA PRO A 38 -65.96 37.41 34.51
C PRO A 38 -65.52 36.32 33.52
N LEU A 39 -64.40 36.55 32.83
CA LEU A 39 -63.77 35.59 31.94
C LEU A 39 -62.52 35.00 32.60
N THR A 40 -62.60 33.73 32.99
CA THR A 40 -61.47 33.01 33.58
C THR A 40 -60.53 32.49 32.51
N GLY A 41 -59.23 32.75 32.69
CA GLY A 41 -58.17 32.31 31.81
C GLY A 41 -57.94 30.79 31.84
N ILE A 42 -57.54 30.27 30.68
CA ILE A 42 -57.17 28.86 30.46
C ILE A 42 -55.80 28.71 29.79
N LEU A 43 -55.04 29.79 29.59
CA LEU A 43 -53.71 29.75 28.98
C LEU A 43 -52.71 29.11 29.95
N THR A 44 -52.19 27.93 29.59
CA THR A 44 -51.27 27.18 30.45
C THR A 44 -49.89 27.83 30.51
N ASN A 45 -49.35 27.96 31.71
CA ASN A 45 -47.96 28.32 31.95
C ASN A 45 -47.13 27.05 32.19
N LEU A 46 -46.37 26.65 31.18
CA LEU A 46 -45.61 25.40 31.21
C LEU A 46 -44.38 25.51 32.12
N SER A 47 -43.82 26.70 32.28
CA SER A 47 -42.67 26.92 33.14
C SER A 47 -42.99 26.72 34.63
N GLN A 48 -44.24 26.93 35.03
CA GLN A 48 -44.71 26.73 36.40
C GLN A 48 -45.29 25.32 36.64
N ASN A 49 -45.60 24.58 35.57
CA ASN A 49 -46.06 23.20 35.63
C ASN A 49 -45.34 22.36 34.57
N PRO A 50 -44.02 22.15 34.72
CA PRO A 50 -43.22 21.48 33.69
C PRO A 50 -43.50 19.97 33.66
N ASP A 51 -43.34 19.35 32.49
CA ASP A 51 -43.53 17.90 32.30
C ASP A 51 -42.52 17.06 33.10
N THR A 52 -41.37 17.65 33.39
CA THR A 52 -40.28 17.05 34.15
C THR A 52 -39.35 18.13 34.71
N GLN A 53 -38.43 17.73 35.59
CA GLN A 53 -37.43 18.61 36.17
C GLN A 53 -36.04 18.05 35.87
N TYR A 54 -35.07 18.95 35.79
CA TYR A 54 -33.67 18.53 35.73
C TYR A 54 -33.30 17.79 37.03
N ALA A 55 -32.73 16.59 36.91
CA ALA A 55 -32.59 15.68 38.03
C ALA A 55 -31.49 16.09 39.04
N ASP A 56 -30.41 16.73 38.57
CA ASP A 56 -29.23 16.99 39.40
C ASP A 56 -29.24 18.41 39.97
N GLY A 57 -29.75 18.55 41.19
CA GLY A 57 -29.55 19.75 42.05
C GLY A 57 -30.04 21.08 41.47
N ASN A 58 -30.80 21.07 40.38
CA ASN A 58 -31.26 22.26 39.68
C ASN A 58 -32.77 22.16 39.47
N THR A 59 -33.52 23.12 40.01
CA THR A 59 -34.98 23.20 39.92
C THR A 59 -35.47 23.81 38.60
N THR A 60 -34.59 23.97 37.59
CA THR A 60 -34.97 24.57 36.32
C THR A 60 -36.03 23.70 35.63
N PRO A 61 -37.19 24.30 35.25
CA PRO A 61 -38.26 23.57 34.57
C PRO A 61 -37.81 23.08 33.20
N VAL A 62 -38.18 21.84 32.86
CA VAL A 62 -37.90 21.24 31.54
C VAL A 62 -39.22 20.88 30.87
N ILE A 63 -39.47 21.49 29.71
CA ILE A 63 -40.58 21.15 28.84
C ILE A 63 -40.13 20.06 27.87
N LYS A 64 -40.94 19.01 27.71
CA LYS A 64 -40.60 17.93 26.77
C LYS A 64 -40.92 18.38 25.34
N GLY A 65 -39.91 18.35 24.49
CA GLY A 65 -40.09 18.46 23.05
C GLY A 65 -40.63 17.15 22.46
N ASP A 66 -41.30 17.26 21.31
CA ASP A 66 -41.88 16.11 20.59
C ASP A 66 -41.06 15.68 19.37
N ALA A 67 -40.22 16.57 18.83
CA ALA A 67 -39.35 16.28 17.70
C ALA A 67 -38.14 17.20 17.64
N ALA A 68 -37.07 16.70 17.04
CA ALA A 68 -35.84 17.44 16.77
C ALA A 68 -35.59 17.55 15.27
N PHE A 69 -35.01 18.67 14.84
CA PHE A 69 -34.72 18.97 13.44
C PHE A 69 -33.37 19.67 13.29
N VAL A 70 -32.71 19.48 12.16
CA VAL A 70 -31.59 20.31 11.72
C VAL A 70 -31.95 20.92 10.37
N GLN A 71 -32.39 22.18 10.37
CA GLN A 71 -32.98 22.80 9.18
C GLN A 71 -32.61 24.28 9.04
N SER A 72 -32.60 24.78 7.79
CA SER A 72 -32.45 26.19 7.48
C SER A 72 -33.72 26.95 7.83
N ASN A 73 -33.56 28.07 8.54
CA ASN A 73 -34.63 29.01 8.84
C ASN A 73 -34.76 30.07 7.72
N THR A 74 -35.80 30.91 7.78
CA THR A 74 -36.08 31.99 6.81
C THR A 74 -34.95 33.02 6.68
N ASP A 75 -34.10 33.14 7.71
CA ASP A 75 -32.89 33.96 7.70
C ASP A 75 -31.67 33.26 7.05
N GLY A 76 -31.86 32.05 6.50
CA GLY A 76 -30.84 31.27 5.80
C GLY A 76 -29.93 30.46 6.71
N VAL A 77 -30.07 30.55 8.03
CA VAL A 77 -29.19 29.87 8.99
C VAL A 77 -29.74 28.50 9.36
N LYS A 78 -28.90 27.46 9.27
CA LYS A 78 -29.23 26.13 9.78
C LYS A 78 -29.11 26.08 11.29
N ARG A 79 -30.15 25.58 11.96
CA ARG A 79 -30.17 25.44 13.42
C ARG A 79 -30.53 24.01 13.81
N ALA A 80 -30.09 23.61 15.00
CA ALA A 80 -30.75 22.54 15.72
C ALA A 80 -32.03 23.13 16.33
N LEU A 81 -33.17 22.56 15.99
CA LEU A 81 -34.48 22.99 16.48
C LEU A 81 -35.11 21.85 17.26
N ILE A 82 -35.75 22.18 18.37
CA ILE A 82 -36.60 21.25 19.12
C ILE A 82 -38.01 21.84 19.06
N ARG A 83 -38.95 21.04 18.58
CA ARG A 83 -40.36 21.42 18.55
C ARG A 83 -41.00 21.05 19.88
N TYR A 84 -41.94 21.90 20.27
CA TYR A 84 -42.92 21.63 21.30
C TYR A 84 -44.30 21.72 20.64
N ASP A 85 -44.98 20.59 20.48
CA ASP A 85 -46.34 20.51 19.91
C ASP A 85 -47.42 20.31 20.99
N GLY A 86 -47.04 20.36 22.27
CA GLY A 86 -47.97 20.47 23.39
C GLY A 86 -49.13 19.46 23.37
N SER A 87 -48.89 18.19 23.02
CA SER A 87 -49.94 17.16 22.84
C SER A 87 -50.92 17.04 24.04
N SER A 88 -50.53 17.46 25.25
CA SER A 88 -51.39 17.53 26.44
C SER A 88 -52.09 18.88 26.69
N VAL A 89 -51.70 19.95 25.98
CA VAL A 89 -52.28 21.30 26.04
C VAL A 89 -52.76 21.67 24.63
N ARG A 90 -54.05 21.45 24.35
CA ARG A 90 -54.67 21.77 23.05
C ARG A 90 -54.81 23.29 22.79
N GLY A 91 -53.73 24.07 22.93
CA GLY A 91 -53.78 25.52 22.80
C GLY A 91 -52.44 26.23 23.00
N LYS A 92 -52.51 27.57 22.94
CA LYS A 92 -51.38 28.48 23.24
C LYS A 92 -50.82 28.18 24.62
N ALA A 93 -49.53 28.46 24.83
CA ALA A 93 -48.87 28.29 26.12
C ALA A 93 -47.84 29.40 26.39
N ILE A 94 -47.57 29.65 27.66
CA ILE A 94 -46.52 30.56 28.12
C ILE A 94 -45.28 29.73 28.46
N ILE A 95 -44.13 30.16 27.91
CA ILE A 95 -42.80 29.70 28.31
C ILE A 95 -42.03 30.92 28.82
N GLN A 96 -41.68 30.90 30.10
CA GLN A 96 -40.94 31.96 30.77
C GLN A 96 -39.44 31.86 30.47
N PRO A 97 -38.69 32.97 30.58
CA PRO A 97 -37.24 32.94 30.55
C PRO A 97 -36.67 31.91 31.53
N ASN A 98 -35.47 31.38 31.24
CA ASN A 98 -34.84 30.33 32.05
C ASN A 98 -35.67 29.03 32.16
N THR A 99 -36.36 28.66 31.08
CA THR A 99 -37.02 27.35 30.92
C THR A 99 -36.28 26.54 29.86
N LEU A 100 -36.02 25.27 30.14
CA LEU A 100 -35.36 24.37 29.19
C LEU A 100 -36.40 23.66 28.33
N ILE A 101 -36.04 23.36 27.07
CA ILE A 101 -36.79 22.44 26.21
C ILE A 101 -35.89 21.25 25.93
N GLY A 102 -36.30 20.07 26.36
CA GLY A 102 -35.50 18.85 26.29
C GLY A 102 -36.19 17.75 25.47
N ILE A 103 -35.40 16.94 24.79
CA ILE A 103 -35.85 15.76 24.04
C ILE A 103 -34.86 14.62 24.27
N PRO A 104 -35.22 13.33 24.13
CA PRO A 104 -34.27 12.25 24.28
C PRO A 104 -33.04 12.41 23.38
N GLN A 105 -31.85 12.16 23.92
CA GLN A 105 -30.58 12.34 23.23
C GLN A 105 -30.49 11.59 21.89
N ALA A 106 -31.12 10.42 21.79
CA ALA A 106 -31.15 9.62 20.56
C ALA A 106 -31.93 10.32 19.43
N GLU A 107 -32.98 11.08 19.75
CA GLU A 107 -33.74 11.85 18.75
C GLU A 107 -32.94 13.05 18.23
N MET A 108 -32.18 13.72 19.10
CA MET A 108 -31.23 14.75 18.67
C MET A 108 -30.15 14.18 17.75
N ALA A 109 -29.60 13.01 18.08
CA ALA A 109 -28.63 12.33 17.24
C ALA A 109 -29.23 11.98 15.86
N ALA A 110 -30.45 11.44 15.83
CA ALA A 110 -31.16 11.10 14.62
C ALA A 110 -31.45 12.34 13.74
N ALA A 111 -31.86 13.46 14.33
CA ALA A 111 -32.07 14.72 13.62
C ALA A 111 -30.79 15.23 12.95
N GLY A 112 -29.64 15.05 13.61
CA GLY A 112 -28.32 15.32 13.06
C GLY A 112 -27.78 14.25 12.09
N SER A 113 -28.57 13.21 11.79
CA SER A 113 -28.14 12.03 11.03
C SER A 113 -26.88 11.35 11.58
N LEU A 114 -26.67 11.45 12.90
CA LEU A 114 -25.54 10.86 13.60
C LEU A 114 -25.85 9.40 13.93
N THR A 115 -24.93 8.51 13.59
CA THR A 115 -25.00 7.08 13.93
C THR A 115 -23.68 6.65 14.56
N ALA A 116 -23.67 5.50 15.22
CA ALA A 116 -22.44 4.96 15.82
C ALA A 116 -21.33 4.77 14.78
N GLU A 117 -21.68 4.39 13.55
CA GLU A 117 -20.72 4.15 12.45
C GLU A 117 -20.10 5.44 11.90
N LYS A 118 -20.67 6.60 12.22
CA LYS A 118 -20.13 7.91 11.84
C LYS A 118 -19.22 8.50 12.93
N LEU A 119 -19.18 7.88 14.11
CA LEU A 119 -18.37 8.30 15.24
C LEU A 119 -17.16 7.39 15.40
N ALA A 120 -15.98 8.00 15.56
CA ALA A 120 -14.73 7.32 15.87
C ALA A 120 -14.88 6.35 17.06
N GLN A 121 -14.31 5.15 16.94
CA GLN A 121 -14.38 4.16 18.01
C GLN A 121 -13.89 4.72 19.35
N GLY A 122 -14.68 4.52 20.41
CA GLY A 122 -14.37 4.97 21.77
C GLY A 122 -14.72 6.44 22.05
N GLN A 123 -15.15 7.20 21.04
CA GLN A 123 -15.74 8.52 21.24
C GLN A 123 -17.25 8.40 21.50
N SER A 124 -17.85 9.39 22.14
CA SER A 124 -19.29 9.45 22.37
C SER A 124 -19.88 10.83 22.06
N ALA A 125 -21.11 10.84 21.58
CA ALA A 125 -21.90 12.05 21.36
C ALA A 125 -23.39 11.70 21.44
N PHE A 126 -24.18 12.50 22.16
CA PHE A 126 -25.64 12.32 22.29
C PHE A 126 -26.06 10.88 22.70
N GLY A 127 -25.27 10.24 23.56
CA GLY A 127 -25.52 8.88 24.05
C GLY A 127 -25.16 7.75 23.07
N LEU A 128 -24.67 8.07 21.87
CA LEU A 128 -24.10 7.10 20.95
C LEU A 128 -22.62 6.89 21.26
N THR A 129 -22.18 5.63 21.28
CA THR A 129 -20.76 5.25 21.32
C THR A 129 -20.30 4.91 19.91
N GLY A 130 -19.20 5.51 19.47
CA GLY A 130 -18.68 5.33 18.13
C GLY A 130 -18.16 3.92 17.85
N THR A 131 -18.40 3.46 16.62
CA THR A 131 -17.98 2.15 16.10
C THR A 131 -17.12 2.28 14.84
N TYR A 132 -16.94 3.48 14.29
CA TYR A 132 -16.10 3.70 13.13
C TYR A 132 -14.65 3.30 13.41
N LYS A 133 -14.13 2.35 12.62
CA LYS A 133 -12.73 1.93 12.61
C LYS A 133 -12.16 2.18 11.22
N GLY A 134 -10.87 2.51 11.16
CA GLY A 134 -10.14 2.47 9.89
C GLY A 134 -10.24 1.06 9.29
N LEU A 135 -10.72 0.95 8.04
CA LEU A 135 -10.96 -0.33 7.35
C LEU A 135 -9.68 -0.97 6.77
N GLY A 136 -8.51 -0.36 6.98
CA GLY A 136 -7.24 -0.88 6.47
C GLY A 136 -6.82 -2.17 7.16
N ASN A 137 -6.29 -3.12 6.39
CA ASN A 137 -5.78 -4.40 6.88
C ASN A 137 -4.25 -4.49 6.89
N ALA A 138 -3.54 -3.41 6.57
CA ALA A 138 -2.08 -3.38 6.61
C ALA A 138 -1.56 -3.60 8.03
N ALA A 139 -0.62 -4.52 8.19
CA ALA A 139 0.19 -4.63 9.39
C ALA A 139 1.41 -3.71 9.31
N ALA A 140 2.09 -3.48 10.43
CA ALA A 140 3.33 -2.69 10.43
C ALA A 140 4.38 -3.27 9.46
N ALA A 141 4.46 -4.60 9.34
CA ALA A 141 5.35 -5.28 8.41
C ALA A 141 5.02 -5.04 6.91
N ASP A 142 3.81 -4.58 6.60
CA ASP A 142 3.36 -4.26 5.23
C ASP A 142 3.66 -2.80 4.86
N VAL A 143 4.00 -1.96 5.84
CA VAL A 143 4.24 -0.53 5.65
C VAL A 143 5.74 -0.25 5.72
N ARG A 144 6.22 0.55 4.77
CA ARG A 144 7.63 0.92 4.67
C ARG A 144 8.16 1.46 5.99
N LYS A 145 9.38 1.04 6.37
CA LYS A 145 10.03 1.45 7.61
C LYS A 145 10.00 2.97 7.80
N GLY A 146 9.51 3.40 8.96
CA GLY A 146 9.43 4.83 9.31
C GLY A 146 8.27 5.61 8.68
N LYS A 147 7.47 5.01 7.79
CA LYS A 147 6.20 5.61 7.34
C LYS A 147 5.09 5.27 8.32
N THR A 148 4.14 6.19 8.53
CA THR A 148 3.01 5.98 9.44
C THR A 148 1.75 5.58 8.69
N PHE A 149 0.89 4.78 9.33
CA PHE A 149 -0.43 4.42 8.84
C PHE A 149 -1.44 4.41 9.98
N SER A 150 -2.72 4.62 9.67
CA SER A 150 -3.80 4.60 10.65
C SER A 150 -4.23 3.17 10.96
N THR A 151 -4.42 2.87 12.25
CA THR A 151 -4.90 1.56 12.70
C THR A 151 -6.39 1.59 13.04
N ALA A 152 -6.97 0.40 13.25
CA ALA A 152 -8.34 0.27 13.76
C ALA A 152 -8.55 0.97 15.12
N SER A 153 -7.48 1.18 15.90
CA SER A 153 -7.49 1.93 17.16
C SER A 153 -7.43 3.45 16.98
N LEU A 154 -7.49 3.96 15.74
CA LEU A 154 -7.36 5.39 15.39
C LEU A 154 -6.05 6.03 15.89
N SER A 155 -5.06 5.22 16.25
CA SER A 155 -3.69 5.64 16.51
C SER A 155 -2.83 5.46 15.27
N ASN A 156 -1.86 6.35 15.09
CA ASN A 156 -0.83 6.17 14.07
C ASN A 156 0.12 5.07 14.53
N ALA A 157 0.27 4.03 13.71
CA ALA A 157 1.34 3.05 13.84
C ALA A 157 2.46 3.36 12.84
N THR A 158 3.66 2.90 13.13
CA THR A 158 4.83 3.06 12.24
C THR A 158 5.10 1.75 11.54
N GLY A 159 5.36 1.83 10.24
CA GLY A 159 5.77 0.71 9.40
C GLY A 159 7.15 0.17 9.79
N THR A 160 7.30 -1.14 9.64
CA THR A 160 8.48 -1.93 10.01
C THR A 160 8.93 -2.87 8.89
N MET A 161 8.39 -2.74 7.67
CA MET A 161 8.82 -3.53 6.52
C MET A 161 10.33 -3.48 6.37
N ALA A 162 10.96 -4.64 6.22
CA ALA A 162 12.40 -4.72 6.01
C ALA A 162 12.79 -3.97 4.72
N GLU A 163 13.93 -3.28 4.74
CA GLU A 163 14.42 -2.53 3.58
C GLU A 163 15.76 -3.10 3.11
N LYS A 164 15.96 -3.13 1.79
CA LYS A 164 17.23 -3.51 1.18
C LYS A 164 17.71 -2.40 0.23
N GLY A 165 18.89 -1.86 0.53
CA GLY A 165 19.58 -0.90 -0.32
C GLY A 165 20.04 -1.49 -1.65
N ALA A 166 20.66 -0.66 -2.48
CA ALA A 166 21.23 -1.09 -3.76
C ALA A 166 22.24 -2.24 -3.56
N ALA A 167 22.24 -3.20 -4.49
CA ALA A 167 23.21 -4.31 -4.49
C ALA A 167 23.49 -4.80 -5.91
N THR A 168 24.67 -5.38 -6.10
CA THR A 168 25.09 -6.02 -7.35
C THR A 168 25.35 -7.51 -7.11
N TYR A 169 24.79 -8.35 -7.98
CA TYR A 169 24.89 -9.79 -7.95
C TYR A 169 25.74 -10.26 -9.14
N THR A 170 26.95 -10.73 -8.87
CA THR A 170 27.76 -11.46 -9.85
C THR A 170 27.29 -12.91 -9.89
N PRO A 171 26.81 -13.44 -11.04
CA PRO A 171 26.35 -14.82 -11.14
C PRO A 171 27.36 -15.84 -10.59
N LYS A 172 26.85 -16.88 -9.94
CA LYS A 172 27.63 -18.00 -9.38
C LYS A 172 27.07 -19.32 -9.90
N THR A 173 27.81 -20.40 -9.64
CA THR A 173 27.32 -21.77 -9.91
C THR A 173 26.14 -22.17 -9.01
N THR A 174 25.90 -21.42 -7.94
CA THR A 174 24.74 -21.58 -7.04
C THR A 174 23.79 -20.40 -7.14
N ALA A 175 22.50 -20.66 -6.87
CA ALA A 175 21.46 -19.64 -6.88
C ALA A 175 21.75 -18.55 -5.83
N GLN A 176 21.52 -17.30 -6.21
CA GLN A 176 21.54 -16.16 -5.31
C GLN A 176 20.14 -15.62 -5.16
N THR A 177 19.67 -15.51 -3.92
CA THR A 177 18.30 -15.14 -3.62
C THR A 177 18.23 -13.75 -3.01
N ILE A 178 17.30 -12.95 -3.50
CA ILE A 178 16.83 -11.75 -2.81
C ILE A 178 15.66 -12.22 -1.94
N ALA A 179 15.78 -12.09 -0.61
CA ALA A 179 14.73 -12.55 0.29
C ALA A 179 13.39 -11.83 0.00
N ALA A 180 12.28 -12.53 0.24
CA ALA A 180 10.93 -11.98 0.11
C ALA A 180 10.61 -11.00 1.26
N ASN A 181 9.48 -10.30 1.15
CA ASN A 181 8.92 -9.43 2.20
C ASN A 181 9.84 -8.27 2.63
N GLN A 182 10.47 -7.63 1.65
CA GLN A 182 11.32 -6.48 1.85
C GLN A 182 11.13 -5.46 0.73
N TYR A 183 11.24 -4.19 1.07
CA TYR A 183 11.18 -3.07 0.13
C TYR A 183 12.59 -2.77 -0.41
N LEU A 184 12.72 -2.73 -1.73
CA LEU A 184 13.98 -2.37 -2.38
C LEU A 184 14.09 -0.85 -2.44
N THR A 185 14.99 -0.27 -1.65
CA THR A 185 15.24 1.18 -1.63
C THR A 185 16.25 1.62 -2.68
N GLY A 186 16.92 0.68 -3.36
CA GLY A 186 17.85 0.95 -4.45
C GLY A 186 17.85 -0.17 -5.49
N VAL A 187 18.49 0.10 -6.63
CA VAL A 187 18.58 -0.82 -7.78
C VAL A 187 19.29 -2.11 -7.38
N GLN A 188 18.74 -3.24 -7.82
CA GLN A 188 19.36 -4.55 -7.73
C GLN A 188 19.87 -4.92 -9.12
N THR A 189 21.19 -4.99 -9.29
CA THR A 189 21.80 -5.27 -10.60
C THR A 189 22.28 -6.71 -10.63
N ILE A 190 21.84 -7.49 -11.61
CA ILE A 190 22.42 -8.80 -11.91
C ILE A 190 23.38 -8.59 -13.07
N ALA A 191 24.68 -8.81 -12.85
CA ALA A 191 25.69 -8.54 -13.86
C ALA A 191 25.55 -9.53 -15.03
N GLY A 192 25.42 -8.99 -16.25
CA GLY A 192 25.63 -9.76 -17.47
C GLY A 192 27.13 -9.89 -17.79
N ASP A 193 27.48 -10.85 -18.64
CA ASP A 193 28.83 -11.00 -19.18
C ASP A 193 28.75 -11.02 -20.71
N ALA A 194 29.46 -10.10 -21.36
CA ALA A 194 29.50 -10.03 -22.83
C ALA A 194 30.13 -11.28 -23.46
N ASN A 195 30.91 -12.05 -22.70
CA ASN A 195 31.48 -13.32 -23.14
C ASN A 195 30.49 -14.49 -23.09
N LEU A 196 29.26 -14.29 -22.59
CA LEU A 196 28.19 -15.29 -22.63
C LEU A 196 27.60 -15.40 -24.05
N VAL A 197 28.44 -15.84 -24.99
CA VAL A 197 28.11 -16.04 -26.40
C VAL A 197 28.45 -17.46 -26.82
N ALA A 198 27.73 -18.00 -27.80
CA ALA A 198 27.87 -19.38 -28.26
C ALA A 198 29.31 -19.76 -28.65
N ALA A 199 30.04 -18.82 -29.25
CA ALA A 199 31.42 -19.01 -29.69
C ALA A 199 32.44 -19.20 -28.55
N ASN A 200 32.10 -18.81 -27.32
CA ASN A 200 32.95 -18.99 -26.14
C ASN A 200 32.55 -20.21 -25.30
N ILE A 201 31.42 -20.84 -25.62
CA ILE A 201 30.88 -21.98 -24.88
C ILE A 201 31.18 -23.26 -25.67
N LYS A 202 31.69 -24.27 -24.98
CA LYS A 202 31.99 -25.59 -25.55
C LYS A 202 30.79 -26.14 -26.32
N LYS A 203 31.02 -26.69 -27.51
CA LYS A 203 29.94 -27.25 -28.34
C LYS A 203 29.05 -28.21 -27.55
N ASN A 204 27.74 -28.05 -27.75
CA ASN A 204 26.67 -28.82 -27.08
C ASN A 204 26.54 -28.62 -25.56
N VAL A 205 27.32 -27.72 -24.94
CA VAL A 205 27.04 -27.25 -23.58
C VAL A 205 26.10 -26.06 -23.66
N THR A 206 25.08 -26.03 -22.79
CA THR A 206 24.16 -24.88 -22.69
C THR A 206 24.37 -24.19 -21.35
N ILE A 207 24.67 -22.89 -21.39
CA ILE A 207 24.79 -22.04 -20.19
C ILE A 207 23.76 -20.92 -20.31
N PHE A 208 22.83 -20.82 -19.35
CA PHE A 208 21.73 -19.83 -19.35
C PHE A 208 20.95 -19.76 -20.69
N GLY A 209 20.74 -20.90 -21.35
CA GLY A 209 20.02 -20.98 -22.64
C GLY A 209 20.88 -20.74 -23.89
N VAL A 210 22.14 -20.30 -23.75
CA VAL A 210 23.07 -20.15 -24.87
C VAL A 210 23.76 -21.49 -25.14
N LYS A 211 23.42 -22.13 -26.27
CA LYS A 211 24.06 -23.38 -26.72
C LYS A 211 25.41 -23.07 -27.34
N GLY A 212 26.47 -23.70 -26.85
CA GLY A 212 27.82 -23.55 -27.35
C GLY A 212 28.01 -24.10 -28.75
N THR A 213 28.88 -23.42 -29.51
CA THR A 213 29.29 -23.78 -30.88
C THR A 213 30.80 -23.95 -31.01
N TRP A 214 31.56 -23.69 -29.95
CA TRP A 214 33.03 -23.74 -30.01
C TRP A 214 33.55 -25.18 -30.17
N GLU A 215 34.31 -25.41 -31.25
CA GLU A 215 34.90 -26.71 -31.63
C GLU A 215 36.44 -26.75 -31.59
N GLY A 216 37.07 -25.68 -31.09
CA GLY A 216 38.54 -25.60 -31.06
C GLY A 216 39.19 -26.66 -30.17
N TYR A 217 40.43 -26.99 -30.48
CA TYR A 217 41.33 -27.69 -29.56
C TYR A 217 42.19 -26.64 -28.86
N VAL A 218 42.34 -26.75 -27.53
CA VAL A 218 43.27 -25.92 -26.75
C VAL A 218 44.53 -26.74 -26.53
N ALA A 219 45.61 -26.39 -27.23
CA ALA A 219 46.92 -26.99 -26.98
C ALA A 219 47.40 -26.60 -25.59
N ASN A 220 47.99 -27.56 -24.87
CA ASN A 220 48.69 -27.28 -23.62
C ASN A 220 50.11 -26.73 -23.92
N ALA A 221 50.81 -26.21 -22.91
CA ALA A 221 52.16 -25.66 -23.10
C ALA A 221 53.22 -26.70 -23.51
N LEU A 222 52.94 -28.00 -23.36
CA LEU A 222 53.82 -29.11 -23.69
C LEU A 222 53.55 -29.70 -25.07
N ASP A 223 52.42 -29.35 -25.69
CA ASP A 223 52.03 -29.83 -26.99
C ASP A 223 52.84 -29.06 -28.04
N LEU A 224 53.74 -29.76 -28.75
CA LEU A 224 54.47 -29.18 -29.88
C LEU A 224 53.55 -28.97 -31.10
N TYR A 225 52.61 -29.90 -31.29
CA TYR A 225 51.52 -29.80 -32.25
C TYR A 225 50.32 -30.57 -31.70
N TYR A 226 49.16 -29.93 -31.62
CA TYR A 226 47.94 -30.58 -31.15
C TYR A 226 46.77 -30.27 -32.07
N ARG A 227 46.42 -31.25 -32.92
CA ARG A 227 45.24 -31.23 -33.77
C ARG A 227 45.00 -29.88 -34.46
N GLY A 228 45.91 -29.52 -35.36
CA GLY A 228 45.87 -28.26 -36.11
C GLY A 228 46.49 -27.07 -35.40
N VAL A 229 46.66 -27.13 -34.07
CA VAL A 229 47.36 -26.09 -33.31
C VAL A 229 48.87 -26.36 -33.37
N ASN A 230 49.57 -25.58 -34.19
CA ASN A 230 51.02 -25.69 -34.39
C ASN A 230 51.80 -24.82 -33.39
N SER A 231 51.75 -25.17 -32.11
CA SER A 231 52.38 -24.41 -31.02
C SER A 231 53.89 -24.23 -31.21
N ALA A 232 54.57 -25.25 -31.75
CA ALA A 232 56.01 -25.20 -32.03
C ALA A 232 56.36 -24.40 -33.29
N GLY A 233 55.36 -23.97 -34.05
CA GLY A 233 55.54 -23.29 -35.33
C GLY A 233 56.40 -24.12 -36.27
N PHE A 234 56.15 -25.42 -36.31
CA PHE A 234 56.80 -26.34 -37.24
C PHE A 234 56.58 -25.86 -38.68
N SER A 235 57.63 -25.93 -39.48
CA SER A 235 57.61 -25.63 -40.91
C SER A 235 58.48 -26.63 -41.65
N GLN A 236 58.23 -26.83 -42.94
CA GLN A 236 59.07 -27.69 -43.75
C GLN A 236 60.39 -27.00 -44.07
N VAL A 237 61.49 -27.76 -44.03
CA VAL A 237 62.82 -27.25 -44.41
C VAL A 237 62.97 -27.29 -45.94
N SER A 238 63.54 -26.24 -46.52
CA SER A 238 63.89 -26.23 -47.94
C SER A 238 64.85 -27.38 -48.28
N GLY A 239 64.49 -28.22 -49.25
CA GLY A 239 65.27 -29.40 -49.64
C GLY A 239 64.84 -30.73 -48.99
N SER A 240 63.77 -30.75 -48.18
CA SER A 240 63.15 -32.02 -47.75
C SER A 240 62.60 -32.83 -48.93
N TYR A 241 62.73 -34.15 -48.87
CA TYR A 241 62.23 -35.08 -49.90
C TYR A 241 60.78 -35.50 -49.59
N GLY A 242 59.82 -34.64 -49.96
CA GLY A 242 58.40 -34.81 -49.66
C GLY A 242 57.71 -33.48 -49.40
N THR A 243 56.44 -33.52 -49.00
CA THR A 243 55.63 -32.33 -48.67
C THR A 243 54.95 -32.50 -47.32
N ALA A 244 55.13 -31.51 -46.43
CA ALA A 244 54.40 -31.46 -45.16
C ALA A 244 53.19 -30.53 -45.29
N SER A 245 52.03 -31.00 -44.82
CA SER A 245 50.81 -30.21 -44.74
C SER A 245 50.28 -30.21 -43.29
N PHE A 246 49.97 -29.03 -42.77
CA PHE A 246 49.44 -28.84 -41.42
C PHE A 246 47.92 -28.88 -41.47
N GLN A 247 47.34 -30.02 -41.16
CA GLN A 247 45.90 -30.29 -41.25
C GLN A 247 45.22 -30.06 -39.89
N THR A 248 43.89 -29.96 -39.87
CA THR A 248 43.13 -29.65 -38.65
C THR A 248 43.24 -30.70 -37.54
N ASP A 249 43.78 -31.89 -37.80
CA ASP A 249 43.94 -32.97 -36.83
C ASP A 249 45.36 -33.53 -36.72
N GLN A 250 46.22 -33.33 -37.73
CA GLN A 250 47.57 -33.89 -37.79
C GLN A 250 48.51 -33.07 -38.69
N ILE A 251 49.81 -33.31 -38.55
CA ILE A 251 50.77 -32.95 -39.61
C ILE A 251 50.84 -34.14 -40.55
N LYS A 252 50.46 -33.94 -41.81
CA LYS A 252 50.57 -34.98 -42.84
C LYS A 252 51.83 -34.75 -43.66
N TYR A 253 52.75 -35.70 -43.61
CA TYR A 253 53.89 -35.77 -44.51
C TYR A 253 53.57 -36.72 -45.67
N THR A 254 53.83 -36.28 -46.90
CA THR A 254 53.66 -37.10 -48.12
C THR A 254 55.00 -37.19 -48.83
N ASP A 255 55.55 -38.41 -48.91
CA ASP A 255 56.73 -38.69 -49.70
C ASP A 255 56.38 -38.60 -51.20
N VAL A 256 57.34 -38.14 -52.00
CA VAL A 256 57.21 -37.98 -53.45
C VAL A 256 58.25 -38.81 -54.22
N SER A 257 59.02 -39.66 -53.53
CA SER A 257 60.12 -40.41 -54.13
C SER A 257 60.08 -41.91 -53.81
N SER A 258 60.68 -42.72 -54.69
CA SER A 258 60.83 -44.18 -54.53
C SER A 258 62.09 -44.59 -53.76
N ALA A 259 62.83 -43.61 -53.20
CA ALA A 259 64.08 -43.82 -52.51
C ALA A 259 63.90 -43.53 -51.01
N SER A 260 64.53 -44.31 -50.14
CA SER A 260 64.46 -44.17 -48.68
C SER A 260 65.03 -42.82 -48.21
N LEU A 261 64.21 -41.75 -48.25
CA LEU A 261 64.63 -40.39 -47.94
C LEU A 261 63.84 -39.82 -46.75
N TYR A 262 64.48 -38.90 -46.02
CA TYR A 262 63.95 -38.35 -44.78
C TYR A 262 63.11 -37.08 -45.02
N GLY A 263 62.01 -36.96 -44.28
CA GLY A 263 61.31 -35.69 -44.09
C GLY A 263 61.81 -34.94 -42.87
N CYS A 264 62.04 -33.63 -43.00
CA CYS A 264 62.45 -32.78 -41.88
C CYS A 264 61.50 -31.59 -41.68
N LEU A 265 61.17 -31.37 -40.41
CA LEU A 265 60.40 -30.22 -39.95
C LEU A 265 61.28 -29.43 -38.99
N LEU A 266 61.26 -28.10 -39.13
CA LEU A 266 61.95 -27.18 -38.24
C LEU A 266 60.95 -26.49 -37.34
N SER A 267 61.17 -26.55 -36.03
CA SER A 267 60.45 -25.72 -35.06
C SER A 267 60.99 -24.29 -35.13
N SER A 268 60.09 -23.30 -35.16
CA SER A 268 60.49 -21.89 -35.06
C SER A 268 60.66 -21.44 -33.59
N VAL A 269 60.32 -22.31 -32.64
CA VAL A 269 60.45 -22.08 -31.20
C VAL A 269 61.41 -23.10 -30.59
N SER A 270 62.29 -22.66 -29.68
CA SER A 270 63.12 -23.56 -28.89
C SER A 270 62.35 -24.11 -27.69
N TYR A 271 62.27 -25.44 -27.57
CA TYR A 271 61.68 -26.10 -26.41
C TYR A 271 62.78 -26.59 -25.48
N ASN A 272 62.66 -26.24 -24.20
CA ASN A 272 63.52 -26.79 -23.17
C ASN A 272 63.08 -28.22 -22.84
N LEU A 273 63.81 -29.20 -23.34
CA LEU A 273 63.55 -30.62 -23.05
C LEU A 273 64.26 -31.11 -21.76
N THR A 274 64.89 -30.21 -21.00
CA THR A 274 65.52 -30.55 -19.72
C THR A 274 64.50 -31.09 -18.74
N GLY A 275 64.76 -32.28 -18.18
CA GLY A 275 63.86 -32.96 -17.26
C GLY A 275 62.81 -33.85 -17.93
N TYR A 276 62.74 -33.88 -19.27
CA TYR A 276 61.91 -34.81 -20.03
C TYR A 276 62.73 -36.01 -20.52
N THR A 277 62.13 -37.20 -20.50
CA THR A 277 62.79 -38.45 -20.91
C THR A 277 62.59 -38.78 -22.39
N GLY A 278 61.77 -38.01 -23.12
CA GLY A 278 61.56 -38.18 -24.56
C GLY A 278 60.43 -37.31 -25.11
N VAL A 279 60.31 -37.29 -26.44
CA VAL A 279 59.21 -36.64 -27.15
C VAL A 279 58.18 -37.70 -27.55
N ALA A 280 56.94 -37.52 -27.13
CA ALA A 280 55.86 -38.41 -27.53
C ALA A 280 55.38 -38.04 -28.93
N ILE A 281 55.67 -38.88 -29.91
CA ILE A 281 55.19 -38.71 -31.29
C ILE A 281 54.21 -39.83 -31.61
N ARG A 282 52.98 -39.45 -31.98
CA ARG A 282 51.99 -40.41 -32.49
C ARG A 282 52.03 -40.40 -34.02
N LEU A 283 52.62 -41.44 -34.59
CA LEU A 283 52.70 -41.63 -36.03
C LEU A 283 51.54 -42.48 -36.53
N ARG A 284 51.05 -42.16 -37.72
CA ARG A 284 50.09 -42.97 -38.49
C ARG A 284 50.65 -43.11 -39.91
N ALA A 285 51.14 -44.29 -40.26
CA ALA A 285 51.52 -44.62 -41.62
C ALA A 285 50.33 -45.25 -42.33
N THR A 286 49.94 -44.72 -43.49
CA THR A 286 48.85 -45.28 -44.30
C THR A 286 49.33 -46.35 -45.27
N ASP A 287 50.62 -46.37 -45.63
CA ASP A 287 51.24 -47.41 -46.47
C ASP A 287 52.65 -47.80 -45.94
N THR A 288 52.71 -48.97 -45.31
CA THR A 288 53.87 -49.89 -45.14
C THR A 288 55.04 -49.60 -44.16
N ILE A 289 55.35 -50.65 -43.37
CA ILE A 289 56.53 -51.07 -42.56
C ILE A 289 57.31 -49.97 -41.80
N VAL A 290 57.16 -49.98 -40.46
CA VAL A 290 58.05 -49.28 -39.51
C VAL A 290 59.22 -50.21 -39.19
N GLU A 291 60.33 -50.09 -39.92
CA GLU A 291 61.61 -50.69 -39.49
C GLU A 291 62.34 -49.71 -38.56
N MET A 292 62.38 -50.03 -37.27
CA MET A 292 63.28 -49.39 -36.31
C MET A 292 64.54 -50.25 -36.21
N ASP A 293 65.51 -50.01 -37.09
CA ASP A 293 66.83 -50.60 -36.93
C ASP A 293 67.61 -49.90 -35.82
N ARG A 294 68.28 -50.70 -34.98
CA ARG A 294 69.29 -50.22 -34.04
C ARG A 294 70.65 -50.52 -34.67
N SER A 295 71.17 -49.60 -35.48
CA SER A 295 72.57 -49.70 -35.86
C SER A 295 73.46 -49.35 -34.66
N ARG A 296 74.41 -50.25 -34.37
CA ARG A 296 75.68 -49.90 -33.74
C ARG A 296 76.66 -49.50 -34.83
#